data_AF-A0A7V9B7X7-F1
#
_entry.id   AF-A0A7V9B7X7-F1
#
_cell.length_a   1.000
_cell.length_b   1.000
_cell.length_c   1.000
_cell.angle_alpha   90.00
_cell.angle_beta   90.00
_cell.angle_gamma   90.00
#
_symmetry.space_group_name_H-M   'P 1'
#
loop_
_entity.id
_entity.type
_entity.pdbx_description
1 polymer ?
#
loop_
_entity_poly.entity_id
_entity_poly.type
_entity_poly.pdbx_seq_one_letter_code
_entity_poly.pdbx_strand_id
1 'polypeptide(L)'
;MSESYEFGAPERFTVGTVGEPGQRAFYLQSFAVGELVSLKCEKQQIGALAEHLAAILVDLPTPVEHEVMGTDVDFVEPPAPDWVVGRMGVAWDNEQDRLVLLCEEAFDEEAADSDDSPASARFRLTRAQAAAFVELARDVVASGRPPCYLCGRPLDPAGHVCHRLN
;
A
#
# COMPACT_ATOMS: atom_id res chain seq x y z
N MET A 1 -8.84 -22.81 2.11
CA MET A 1 -8.58 -21.75 3.09
C MET A 1 -7.33 -21.02 2.66
N SER A 2 -7.41 -19.70 2.54
CA SER A 2 -6.29 -18.83 2.21
C SER A 2 -5.36 -18.71 3.42
N GLU A 3 -4.08 -18.40 3.17
CA GLU A 3 -3.07 -18.28 4.22
C GLU A 3 -3.12 -16.91 4.90
N SER A 4 -2.97 -16.88 6.23
CA SER A 4 -2.84 -15.65 7.00
C SER A 4 -1.38 -15.31 7.25
N TYR A 5 -1.07 -14.01 7.28
CA TYR A 5 0.29 -13.50 7.31
C TYR A 5 0.51 -12.51 8.46
N GLU A 6 1.70 -12.54 9.08
CA GLU A 6 2.08 -11.56 10.10
C GLU A 6 3.53 -11.09 9.90
N PHE A 7 3.68 -9.84 9.51
CA PHE A 7 4.95 -9.18 9.29
C PHE A 7 5.22 -8.16 10.42
N GLY A 8 5.96 -8.61 11.43
CA GLY A 8 6.31 -7.76 12.59
C GLY A 8 7.38 -6.70 12.29
N ALA A 9 8.21 -6.94 11.28
CA ALA A 9 9.22 -6.01 10.79
C ALA A 9 9.54 -6.35 9.33
N PRO A 10 8.63 -6.02 8.38
CA PRO A 10 8.88 -6.29 6.97
C PRO A 10 10.11 -5.50 6.52
N GLU A 11 10.93 -6.10 5.65
CA GLU A 11 12.07 -5.42 5.04
C GLU A 11 11.56 -4.34 4.08
N ARG A 12 10.53 -4.68 3.31
CA ARG A 12 9.90 -3.79 2.33
C ARG A 12 8.39 -3.94 2.36
N PHE A 13 7.72 -2.82 2.16
CA PHE A 13 6.28 -2.75 1.96
C PHE A 13 6.00 -1.79 0.80
N THR A 14 5.35 -2.28 -0.26
CA THR A 14 5.20 -1.56 -1.53
C THR A 14 3.82 -1.77 -2.13
N VAL A 15 3.50 -0.96 -3.14
CA VAL A 15 2.30 -1.09 -3.95
C VAL A 15 2.67 -0.99 -5.42
N GLY A 16 2.00 -1.80 -6.24
CA GLY A 16 2.17 -1.76 -7.68
C GLY A 16 0.89 -2.08 -8.43
N THR A 17 0.99 -2.00 -9.75
CA THR A 17 -0.12 -2.34 -10.66
C THR A 17 0.34 -3.21 -11.80
N VAL A 18 -0.51 -4.15 -12.19
CA VAL A 18 -0.29 -5.04 -13.34
C VAL A 18 -1.41 -4.81 -14.36
N GLY A 19 -1.06 -4.79 -15.65
CA GLY A 19 -1.99 -4.68 -16.76
C GLY A 19 -2.10 -3.28 -17.40
N GLU A 20 -2.94 -3.20 -18.42
CA GLU A 20 -3.12 -2.00 -19.26
C GLU A 20 -3.87 -0.87 -18.53
N PRO A 21 -3.61 0.41 -18.86
CA PRO A 21 -4.38 1.54 -18.34
C PRO A 21 -5.90 1.33 -18.50
N GLY A 22 -6.65 1.40 -17.39
CA GLY A 22 -8.10 1.15 -17.35
C GLY A 22 -8.49 -0.28 -16.96
N GLN A 23 -7.57 -1.24 -17.01
CA GLN A 23 -7.76 -2.63 -16.56
C GLN A 23 -6.70 -3.06 -15.52
N ARG A 24 -6.03 -2.09 -14.89
CA ARG A 24 -4.98 -2.36 -13.91
C ARG A 24 -5.53 -3.02 -12.66
N ALA A 25 -4.91 -4.13 -12.26
CA ALA A 25 -5.05 -4.70 -10.93
C ALA A 25 -4.00 -4.07 -10.00
N PHE A 26 -4.41 -3.68 -8.80
CA PHE A 26 -3.53 -3.09 -7.79
C PHE A 26 -3.13 -4.17 -6.79
N TYR A 27 -1.90 -4.11 -6.30
CA TYR A 27 -1.36 -5.10 -5.38
C TYR A 27 -0.58 -4.41 -4.25
N LEU A 28 -0.83 -4.84 -3.01
CA LEU A 28 0.05 -4.59 -1.89
C LEU A 28 1.05 -5.74 -1.79
N GLN A 29 2.31 -5.42 -1.56
CA GLN A 29 3.35 -6.41 -1.35
C GLN A 29 4.16 -6.12 -0.09
N SER A 30 4.46 -7.19 0.64
CA SER A 30 5.39 -7.16 1.75
C SER A 30 6.44 -8.22 1.56
N PHE A 31 7.69 -7.88 1.89
CA PHE A 31 8.84 -8.76 1.81
C PHE A 31 9.43 -8.96 3.20
N ALA A 32 9.71 -10.20 3.54
CA ALA A 32 10.58 -10.59 4.64
C ALA A 32 11.54 -11.68 4.15
N VAL A 33 12.51 -12.06 4.99
CA VAL A 33 13.49 -13.09 4.67
C VAL A 33 12.78 -14.39 4.23
N GLY A 34 12.82 -14.68 2.93
CA GLY A 34 12.24 -15.89 2.34
C GLY A 34 10.72 -15.85 2.14
N GLU A 35 10.06 -14.71 2.37
CA GLU A 35 8.60 -14.59 2.31
C GLU A 35 8.17 -13.35 1.53
N LEU A 36 7.30 -13.55 0.54
CA LEU A 36 6.67 -12.51 -0.27
C LEU A 36 5.17 -12.76 -0.26
N VAL A 37 4.40 -11.77 0.18
CA VAL A 37 2.94 -11.78 0.06
C VAL A 37 2.50 -10.73 -0.97
N SER A 38 1.51 -11.06 -1.78
CA SER A 38 0.92 -10.22 -2.83
C SER A 38 -0.60 -10.20 -2.73
N LEU A 39 -1.13 -9.13 -2.13
CA LEU A 39 -2.57 -8.97 -1.87
C LEU A 39 -3.20 -8.11 -2.95
N LYS A 40 -4.21 -8.63 -3.65
CA LYS A 40 -4.94 -7.84 -4.66
C LYS A 40 -5.88 -6.86 -3.96
N CYS A 41 -5.79 -5.60 -4.36
CA CYS A 41 -6.58 -4.51 -3.80
C CYS A 41 -7.36 -3.77 -4.88
N GLU A 42 -8.39 -3.04 -4.47
CA GLU A 42 -9.02 -2.04 -5.32
C GLU A 42 -8.22 -0.73 -5.33
N LYS A 43 -8.37 0.06 -6.41
CA LYS A 43 -7.74 1.37 -6.52
C LYS A 43 -8.15 2.31 -5.38
N GLN A 44 -9.44 2.31 -5.01
CA GLN A 44 -9.99 3.19 -3.97
C GLN A 44 -9.43 2.83 -2.60
N GLN A 45 -9.29 1.54 -2.34
CA GLN A 45 -8.67 0.96 -1.16
C GLN A 45 -7.22 1.46 -0.96
N ILE A 46 -6.39 1.43 -2.02
CA ILE A 46 -5.02 1.98 -1.98
C ILE A 46 -5.01 3.48 -1.71
N GLY A 47 -5.88 4.24 -2.38
CA GLY A 47 -5.97 5.70 -2.21
C GLY A 47 -6.37 6.09 -0.78
N ALA A 48 -7.43 5.48 -0.26
CA ALA A 48 -7.91 5.72 1.10
C ALA A 48 -6.86 5.33 2.15
N LEU A 49 -6.15 4.21 1.94
CA LEU A 49 -5.04 3.82 2.80
C LEU A 49 -3.95 4.89 2.81
N ALA A 50 -3.50 5.36 1.65
CA ALA A 50 -2.47 6.40 1.57
C ALA A 50 -2.88 7.71 2.26
N GLU A 51 -4.13 8.13 2.10
CA GLU A 51 -4.67 9.33 2.77
C GLU A 51 -4.72 9.16 4.28
N HIS A 52 -5.17 8.01 4.76
CA HIS A 52 -5.28 7.74 6.20
C HIS A 52 -3.90 7.62 6.87
N LEU A 53 -2.95 6.94 6.22
CA LEU A 53 -1.56 6.86 6.68
C LEU A 53 -0.91 8.24 6.75
N ALA A 54 -1.11 9.08 5.73
CA ALA A 54 -0.60 10.44 5.72
C ALA A 54 -1.15 11.28 6.88
N ALA A 55 -2.45 11.15 7.18
CA ALA A 55 -3.07 11.86 8.30
C ALA A 55 -2.45 11.44 9.64
N ILE A 56 -2.28 10.13 9.87
CA ILE A 56 -1.63 9.62 11.08
C ILE A 56 -0.20 10.18 11.19
N LEU A 57 0.58 10.13 10.11
CA LEU A 57 1.98 10.59 10.13
C LEU A 57 2.12 12.08 10.42
N VAL A 58 1.15 12.92 10.01
CA VAL A 58 1.14 14.37 10.29
C VAL A 58 0.90 14.65 11.77
N ASP A 59 0.09 13.85 12.45
CA ASP A 59 -0.22 14.00 13.87
C ASP A 59 0.92 13.52 14.79
N LEU A 60 1.88 12.77 14.25
CA LEU A 60 3.03 12.27 14.99
C LEU A 60 4.14 13.33 15.12
N PRO A 61 4.84 13.39 16.27
CA PRO A 61 5.97 14.30 16.43
C PRO A 61 7.07 13.99 15.43
N THR A 62 7.72 15.03 14.88
CA THR A 62 8.77 14.90 13.87
C THR A 62 9.86 13.94 14.35
N PRO A 63 10.23 12.91 13.57
CA PRO A 63 11.30 11.99 13.94
C PRO A 63 12.64 12.74 14.08
N VAL A 64 13.48 12.29 15.01
CA VAL A 64 14.76 12.94 15.32
C VAL A 64 15.84 12.66 14.27
N GLU A 65 15.72 11.57 13.50
CA GLU A 65 16.67 11.17 12.45
C GLU A 65 15.91 10.51 11.30
N HIS A 66 15.99 11.09 10.09
CA HIS A 66 15.50 10.45 8.87
C HIS A 66 16.64 9.64 8.26
N GLU A 67 16.70 8.33 8.53
CA GLU A 67 17.30 7.43 7.57
C GLU A 67 16.36 7.38 6.36
N VAL A 68 16.68 8.18 5.35
CA VAL A 68 16.06 8.10 4.03
C VAL A 68 16.51 6.77 3.43
N MET A 69 15.82 5.69 3.79
CA MET A 69 15.96 4.40 3.12
C MET A 69 15.57 4.63 1.66
N GLY A 70 16.53 4.40 0.76
CA GLY A 70 16.37 4.63 -0.67
C GLY A 70 15.13 3.94 -1.23
N THR A 71 14.44 4.64 -2.13
CA THR A 71 13.15 4.28 -2.73
C THR A 71 13.21 3.11 -3.73
N ASP A 72 14.12 2.15 -3.56
CA ASP A 72 14.10 0.89 -4.33
C ASP A 72 13.08 -0.07 -3.71
N VAL A 73 11.82 0.33 -3.81
CA VAL A 73 10.64 -0.48 -3.49
C VAL A 73 10.22 -1.26 -4.73
N ASP A 74 11.13 -2.10 -5.23
CA ASP A 74 10.90 -2.91 -6.43
C ASP A 74 9.71 -3.84 -6.23
N PHE A 75 8.58 -3.41 -6.80
CA PHE A 75 7.39 -4.21 -6.98
C PHE A 75 7.70 -5.38 -7.91
N VAL A 76 7.30 -6.58 -7.51
CA VAL A 76 7.47 -7.80 -8.32
C VAL A 76 6.10 -8.19 -8.86
N GLU A 77 5.92 -8.25 -10.17
CA GLU A 77 4.65 -8.70 -10.75
C GLU A 77 4.30 -10.12 -10.26
N PRO A 78 3.20 -10.28 -9.49
CA PRO A 78 2.85 -11.58 -8.95
C PRO A 78 2.19 -12.46 -10.03
N PRO A 79 2.49 -13.76 -10.08
CA PRO A 79 1.83 -14.68 -11.02
C PRO A 79 0.33 -14.86 -10.71
N ALA A 80 -0.04 -14.76 -9.43
CA ALA A 80 -1.40 -14.74 -8.91
C ALA A 80 -1.42 -14.01 -7.56
N PRO A 81 -2.54 -13.40 -7.15
CA PRO A 81 -2.67 -12.92 -5.77
C PRO A 81 -2.76 -14.07 -4.78
N ASP A 82 -2.26 -13.86 -3.57
CA ASP A 82 -2.53 -14.74 -2.43
C ASP A 82 -4.03 -14.76 -2.12
N TRP A 83 -4.63 -13.56 -2.06
CA TRP A 83 -6.07 -13.35 -1.94
C TRP A 83 -6.44 -11.90 -2.25
N VAL A 84 -7.76 -11.62 -2.33
CA VAL A 84 -8.30 -10.29 -2.60
C VAL A 84 -8.65 -9.62 -1.27
N VAL A 85 -8.20 -8.39 -1.07
CA VAL A 85 -8.51 -7.63 0.15
C VAL A 85 -9.95 -7.15 0.12
N GLY A 86 -10.74 -7.55 1.11
CA GLY A 86 -12.09 -7.03 1.34
C GLY A 86 -12.08 -5.80 2.22
N ARG A 87 -11.32 -5.85 3.32
CA ARG A 87 -11.29 -4.78 4.34
C ARG A 87 -9.86 -4.44 4.73
N MET A 88 -9.66 -3.17 5.09
CA MET A 88 -8.40 -2.68 5.63
C MET A 88 -8.65 -1.81 6.86
N GLY A 89 -7.80 -1.99 7.87
CA GLY A 89 -7.77 -1.19 9.08
C GLY A 89 -6.36 -0.75 9.39
N VAL A 90 -6.21 0.45 9.96
CA VAL A 90 -4.92 0.98 10.39
C VAL A 90 -5.02 1.38 11.85
N ALA A 91 -3.95 1.10 12.60
CA ALA A 91 -3.78 1.56 13.96
C ALA A 91 -2.35 2.08 14.17
N TRP A 92 -2.18 2.94 15.16
CA TRP A 92 -0.87 3.39 15.62
C TRP A 92 -0.53 2.72 16.96
N ASP A 93 0.61 2.02 17.00
CA ASP A 93 1.17 1.40 18.20
C ASP A 93 2.20 2.37 18.83
N ASN A 94 1.77 3.04 19.89
CA ASN A 94 2.61 4.01 20.63
C ASN A 94 3.76 3.35 21.38
N GLU A 95 3.60 2.09 21.82
CA GLU A 95 4.63 1.41 22.63
C GLU A 95 5.80 0.98 21.75
N GLN A 96 5.51 0.53 20.53
CA GLN A 96 6.52 0.05 19.59
C GLN A 96 6.95 1.09 18.55
N ASP A 97 6.31 2.26 18.52
CA ASP A 97 6.49 3.26 17.47
C ASP A 97 6.30 2.65 16.08
N ARG A 98 5.18 1.96 15.89
CA ARG A 98 4.85 1.26 14.64
C ARG A 98 3.45 1.57 14.17
N LEU A 99 3.31 1.68 12.87
CA LEU A 99 2.02 1.71 12.23
C LEU A 99 1.57 0.28 11.91
N VAL A 100 0.39 -0.12 12.36
CA VAL A 100 -0.15 -1.45 12.17
C VAL A 100 -1.23 -1.40 11.09
N LEU A 101 -0.96 -2.02 9.94
CA LEU A 101 -1.94 -2.25 8.88
C LEU A 101 -2.50 -3.67 9.02
N LEU A 102 -3.82 -3.80 9.05
CA LEU A 102 -4.54 -5.06 8.99
C LEU A 102 -5.33 -5.11 7.68
N CYS A 103 -5.12 -6.18 6.91
CA CYS A 103 -5.89 -6.51 5.72
C CYS A 103 -6.66 -7.80 5.98
N GLU A 104 -7.94 -7.83 5.61
CA GLU A 104 -8.78 -9.02 5.69
C GLU A 104 -9.21 -9.42 4.28
N GLU A 105 -9.22 -10.72 4.01
CA GLU A 105 -9.67 -11.30 2.76
C GLU A 105 -11.14 -10.94 2.49
N ALA A 106 -11.45 -10.70 1.22
CA ALA A 106 -12.81 -10.54 0.74
C ALA A 106 -13.53 -11.89 0.89
N PHE A 107 -14.51 -11.92 1.77
CA PHE A 107 -15.16 -13.14 2.23
C PHE A 107 -16.66 -12.96 2.25
N ASP A 108 -17.38 -13.95 1.74
CA ASP A 108 -18.84 -13.97 1.71
C ASP A 108 -19.36 -14.81 2.88
N GLU A 109 -19.74 -14.12 3.96
CA GLU A 109 -20.24 -14.75 5.19
C GLU A 109 -21.54 -15.54 4.96
N GLU A 110 -22.33 -15.20 3.93
CA GLU A 110 -23.61 -15.88 3.64
C GLU A 110 -23.40 -17.21 2.90
N ALA A 111 -22.28 -17.32 2.18
CA ALA A 111 -21.91 -18.52 1.42
C ALA A 111 -20.91 -19.43 2.17
N ALA A 112 -20.34 -18.97 3.27
CA ALA A 112 -19.34 -19.69 4.04
C ALA A 112 -19.96 -20.68 5.04
N ASP A 113 -19.28 -21.81 5.24
CA ASP A 113 -19.60 -22.73 6.33
C ASP A 113 -19.18 -22.12 7.69
N SER A 114 -19.81 -22.57 8.78
CA SER A 114 -19.58 -22.04 10.14
C SER A 114 -18.14 -22.11 10.66
N ASP A 115 -17.29 -22.95 10.03
CA ASP A 115 -15.88 -23.13 10.40
C ASP A 115 -14.90 -22.35 9.49
N ASP A 116 -15.40 -21.72 8.41
CA ASP A 116 -14.56 -20.89 7.55
C ASP A 116 -14.39 -19.48 8.15
N SER A 117 -13.16 -18.98 8.12
CA SER A 117 -12.82 -17.62 8.54
C SER A 117 -11.95 -16.94 7.50
N PRO A 118 -12.12 -15.62 7.27
CA PRO A 118 -11.33 -14.90 6.29
C PRO A 118 -9.84 -14.93 6.67
N ALA A 119 -8.97 -15.11 5.68
CA ALA A 119 -7.55 -14.90 5.90
C ALA A 119 -7.27 -13.43 6.27
N SER A 120 -6.20 -13.21 7.04
CA SER A 120 -5.78 -11.87 7.44
C SER A 120 -4.28 -11.68 7.25
N ALA A 121 -3.87 -10.46 6.92
CA ALA A 121 -2.48 -10.05 6.91
C ALA A 121 -2.26 -8.84 7.82
N ARG A 122 -1.28 -8.93 8.72
CA ARG A 122 -0.88 -7.82 9.60
C ARG A 122 0.54 -7.36 9.27
N PHE A 123 0.72 -6.07 9.08
CA PHE A 123 2.01 -5.44 8.80
C PHE A 123 2.32 -4.37 9.85
N ARG A 124 3.48 -4.46 10.49
CA ARG A 124 3.98 -3.43 11.42
C ARG A 124 5.06 -2.60 10.72
N LEU A 125 4.66 -1.45 10.21
CA LEU A 125 5.50 -0.56 9.41
C LEU A 125 6.19 0.47 10.30
N THR A 126 7.42 0.81 9.95
CA THR A 126 8.06 2.01 10.49
C THR A 126 7.42 3.27 9.90
N ARG A 127 7.59 4.42 10.57
CA ARG A 127 7.13 5.72 10.04
C ARG A 127 7.73 6.01 8.66
N ALA A 128 9.00 5.67 8.45
CA ALA A 128 9.71 5.85 7.18
C ALA A 128 9.12 4.98 6.07
N GLN A 129 8.83 3.70 6.34
CA GLN A 129 8.16 2.81 5.39
C GLN A 129 6.76 3.30 5.04
N ALA A 130 5.98 3.72 6.04
CA ALA A 130 4.65 4.28 5.81
C ALA A 130 4.71 5.56 4.95
N ALA A 131 5.65 6.46 5.22
CA ALA A 131 5.84 7.68 4.43
C ALA A 131 6.24 7.37 2.97
N ALA A 132 7.18 6.45 2.76
CA ALA A 132 7.57 6.00 1.43
C ALA A 132 6.41 5.35 0.68
N PHE A 133 5.63 4.51 1.36
CA PHE A 133 4.44 3.88 0.82
C PHE A 133 3.39 4.92 0.40
N VAL A 134 3.13 5.94 1.22
CA VAL A 134 2.15 7.00 0.91
C VAL A 134 2.47 7.70 -0.40
N GLU A 135 3.73 8.08 -0.60
CA GLU A 135 4.16 8.76 -1.84
C GLU A 135 4.02 7.82 -3.05
N LEU A 136 4.49 6.57 -2.93
CA LEU A 136 4.35 5.58 -3.99
C LEU A 136 2.88 5.28 -4.33
N ALA A 137 2.02 5.12 -3.31
CA ALA A 137 0.61 4.83 -3.49
C ALA A 137 -0.11 5.97 -4.21
N ARG A 138 0.20 7.23 -3.87
CA ARG A 138 -0.32 8.40 -4.57
C ARG A 138 0.08 8.39 -6.05
N ASP A 139 1.35 8.11 -6.34
CA ASP A 139 1.85 8.03 -7.70
C ASP A 139 1.20 6.89 -8.48
N VAL A 140 1.10 5.69 -7.90
CA VAL A 140 0.48 4.52 -8.53
C VAL A 140 -1.01 4.74 -8.81
N VAL A 141 -1.76 5.31 -7.86
CA VAL A 141 -3.18 5.68 -8.04
C VAL A 141 -3.34 6.79 -9.08
N ALA A 142 -2.37 7.71 -9.18
CA ALA A 142 -2.35 8.79 -10.15
C ALA A 142 -1.85 8.37 -11.54
N SER A 143 -1.08 7.29 -11.67
CA SER A 143 -0.40 6.85 -12.91
C SER A 143 -1.34 6.39 -14.04
N GLY A 144 -2.66 6.36 -13.80
CA GLY A 144 -3.66 6.26 -14.87
C GLY A 144 -3.97 7.58 -15.57
N ARG A 145 -3.37 8.69 -15.12
CA ARG A 145 -3.52 10.03 -15.73
C ARG A 145 -2.48 10.18 -16.85
N PRO A 146 -2.82 10.85 -17.96
CA PRO A 146 -1.84 11.12 -19.01
C PRO A 146 -0.62 11.86 -18.41
N PRO A 147 0.62 11.47 -18.80
CA PRO A 147 1.81 12.14 -18.32
C PRO A 147 1.85 13.57 -18.86
N CYS A 148 2.38 14.48 -18.05
CA CYS A 148 2.67 15.84 -18.48
C CYS A 148 3.72 15.78 -19.59
N TYR A 149 3.42 16.34 -20.76
CA TYR A 149 4.34 16.39 -21.90
C TYR A 149 5.66 17.13 -21.60
N LEU A 150 5.68 17.95 -20.56
CA LEU A 150 6.86 18.73 -20.18
C LEU A 150 7.74 18.02 -19.16
N CYS A 151 7.18 17.37 -18.14
CA CYS A 151 7.97 16.80 -17.03
C CYS A 151 7.80 15.28 -16.83
N GLY A 152 6.92 14.62 -17.57
CA GLY A 152 6.64 13.19 -17.46
C GLY A 152 5.80 12.77 -16.25
N ARG A 153 5.50 13.67 -15.31
CA ARG A 153 4.67 13.36 -14.12
C ARG A 153 3.17 13.31 -14.47
N PRO A 154 2.33 12.54 -13.76
CA PRO A 154 0.89 12.50 -14.00
C PRO A 154 0.21 13.88 -13.89
N LEU A 155 -0.69 14.20 -14.82
CA LEU A 155 -1.45 15.47 -14.80
C LEU A 155 -2.58 15.45 -13.74
N ASP A 156 -2.62 16.43 -12.85
CA ASP A 156 -3.71 16.60 -11.87
C ASP A 156 -4.91 17.41 -12.44
N PRO A 157 -6.17 16.95 -12.27
CA PRO A 157 -7.35 17.70 -12.69
C PRO A 157 -7.60 19.01 -11.93
N ALA A 158 -7.08 19.18 -10.72
CA ALA A 158 -7.13 20.44 -9.97
C ALA A 158 -6.02 21.44 -10.37
N GLY A 159 -5.09 21.02 -11.23
CA GLY A 159 -3.97 21.82 -11.74
C GLY A 159 -2.63 21.17 -11.44
N HIS A 160 -1.97 20.66 -12.47
CA HIS A 160 -0.58 20.20 -12.38
C HIS A 160 0.38 21.39 -12.38
N VAL A 161 1.13 21.59 -11.29
CA VAL A 161 2.23 22.56 -11.26
C VAL A 161 3.48 21.94 -11.87
N CYS A 162 3.73 22.25 -13.14
CA CYS A 162 4.93 21.78 -13.83
C CYS A 162 6.13 22.63 -13.42
N HIS A 163 7.13 22.01 -12.78
CA HIS A 163 8.39 22.67 -12.43
C HIS A 163 9.20 23.15 -13.65
N ARG A 164 8.85 22.72 -14.89
CA ARG A 164 9.43 23.25 -16.14
C ARG A 164 8.74 24.52 -16.67
N LEU A 165 7.63 24.94 -16.05
CA LEU A 165 6.91 26.17 -16.40
C LEU A 165 7.20 27.33 -15.42
N ASN A 166 8.08 27.11 -14.42
CA ASN A 166 8.58 28.13 -13.50
C ASN A 166 10.03 28.48 -13.83
#